data_AF-A0A6G4QQM8-F1
#
_entry.id   AF-A0A6G4QQM8-F1
#
_cell.length_a   1.000
_cell.length_b   1.000
_cell.length_c   1.000
_cell.angle_alpha   90.00
_cell.angle_beta   90.00
_cell.angle_gamma   90.00
#
_symmetry.space_group_name_H-M   'P 1'
#
loop_
_entity.id
_entity.type
_entity.pdbx_description
1 polymer ?
#
loop_
_entity_poly.entity_id
_entity_poly.type
_entity_poly.pdbx_seq_one_letter_code
_entity_poly.pdbx_strand_id
1 'polypeptide(L)' 'MELQQAIANRRSVKKFKRDMHIDDALLYQAIEKAADAPNHGMREPWRVVHVPKDRL' A
#
# COMPACT_ATOMS: atom_id res chain seq x y z
N MET A 1 -1.29 -10.55 14.99
CA MET A 1 0.07 -10.90 14.51
C MET A 1 1.03 -9.94 15.15
N GLU A 2 2.13 -10.42 15.72
CA GLU A 2 3.14 -9.55 16.34
C GLU A 2 3.89 -8.72 15.30
N LEU A 3 4.28 -7.50 15.66
CA LEU A 3 4.92 -6.53 14.75
C LEU A 3 6.18 -7.11 14.08
N GLN A 4 7.03 -7.79 14.84
CA GLN A 4 8.26 -8.37 14.32
C GLN A 4 7.99 -9.42 13.23
N GLN A 5 6.96 -10.24 13.43
CA GLN A 5 6.57 -11.25 12.46
C GLN A 5 6.00 -10.61 11.18
N ALA A 6 5.26 -9.50 11.31
CA ALA A 6 4.78 -8.71 10.17
C ALA A 6 5.93 -8.24 9.27
N ILE A 7 6.95 -7.66 9.89
CA ILE A 7 8.11 -7.11 9.20
C ILE A 7 8.93 -8.22 8.55
N ALA A 8 9.20 -9.31 9.28
CA ALA A 8 9.99 -10.44 8.79
C ALA A 8 9.33 -11.13 7.58
N ASN A 9 7.99 -11.14 7.52
CA ASN A 9 7.23 -11.79 6.46
C ASN A 9 7.01 -10.91 5.21
N ARG A 10 7.45 -9.64 5.19
CA ARG A 10 7.32 -8.77 4.02
C ARG A 10 8.24 -9.27 2.88
N ARG A 11 7.66 -9.66 1.75
CA ARG A 11 8.36 -10.26 0.60
C ARG A 11 8.05 -9.50 -0.69
N SER A 12 8.99 -9.50 -1.63
CA SER A 12 8.72 -9.06 -3.01
C SER A 12 7.98 -10.17 -3.77
N VAL A 13 6.72 -9.92 -4.15
CA VAL A 13 5.88 -10.87 -4.90
C VAL A 13 5.81 -10.44 -6.36
N LYS A 14 6.05 -11.37 -7.30
CA LYS A 14 6.06 -11.10 -8.75
C LYS A 14 4.92 -11.77 -9.53
N LYS A 15 4.15 -12.64 -8.87
CA LYS A 15 3.03 -13.38 -9.47
C LYS A 15 1.79 -13.16 -8.61
N PHE A 16 0.78 -12.53 -9.18
CA PHE A 16 -0.50 -12.24 -8.52
C PHE A 16 -1.62 -13.07 -9.17
N LYS A 17 -2.69 -13.37 -8.42
CA LYS A 17 -3.86 -14.03 -9.00
C LYS A 17 -4.51 -13.10 -10.04
N ARG A 18 -4.90 -13.65 -11.20
CA ARG A 18 -5.45 -12.84 -12.29
C ARG A 18 -6.82 -12.26 -11.97
N ASP A 19 -7.60 -12.96 -11.18
CA ASP A 19 -8.94 -12.61 -10.73
C ASP A 19 -8.94 -11.89 -9.37
N MET A 20 -7.76 -11.45 -8.89
CA MET A 20 -7.66 -10.71 -7.65
C MET A 20 -8.36 -9.36 -7.76
N HIS A 21 -9.30 -9.11 -6.85
CA HIS A 21 -9.88 -7.80 -6.60
C HIS A 21 -9.24 -7.21 -5.34
N ILE A 22 -8.96 -5.91 -5.38
CA ILE A 22 -8.52 -5.13 -4.22
C ILE A 22 -9.69 -4.23 -3.84
N ASP A 23 -10.10 -4.30 -2.58
CA ASP A 23 -11.10 -3.39 -2.01
C ASP A 23 -10.49 -1.99 -1.91
N ASP A 24 -11.10 -1.02 -2.59
CA ASP A 24 -10.68 0.37 -2.61
C ASP A 24 -10.63 0.97 -1.19
N ALA A 25 -11.57 0.62 -0.31
CA ALA A 25 -11.59 1.14 1.06
C ALA A 25 -10.35 0.71 1.85
N LEU A 26 -9.96 -0.57 1.72
CA LEU A 26 -8.75 -1.09 2.34
C LEU A 26 -7.48 -0.48 1.73
N LEU A 27 -7.48 -0.24 0.42
CA LEU A 27 -6.38 0.44 -0.25
C LEU A 27 -6.20 1.86 0.27
N TYR A 28 -7.28 2.66 0.35
CA TYR A 28 -7.20 4.04 0.84
C TYR A 28 -6.77 4.11 2.31
N GLN A 29 -7.27 3.21 3.18
CA GLN A 29 -6.80 3.11 4.56
C GLN A 29 -5.30 2.77 4.64
N ALA A 30 -4.78 1.94 3.73
CA ALA A 30 -3.36 1.62 3.69
C ALA A 30 -2.52 2.84 3.26
N ILE A 31 -3.01 3.63 2.31
CA ILE A 31 -2.35 4.87 1.85
C ILE A 31 -2.35 5.92 2.98
N GLU A 32 -3.47 6.08 3.69
CA GLU A 32 -3.57 6.99 4.85
C GLU A 32 -2.52 6.64 5.91
N LYS A 33 -2.43 5.38 6.32
CA LYS A 33 -1.40 4.92 7.26
C LYS A 33 0.03 5.09 6.73
N ALA A 34 0.23 5.02 5.42
CA ALA A 34 1.53 5.25 4.81
C ALA A 34 1.91 6.74 4.82
N ALA A 35 0.94 7.65 4.80
CA ALA A 35 1.15 9.09 4.85
C ALA A 35 1.65 9.59 6.22
N ASP A 36 1.44 8.82 7.29
CA ASP A 36 2.02 9.10 8.62
C ASP A 36 3.55 8.98 8.64
N ALA A 37 4.18 8.58 7.54
CA ALA A 37 5.63 8.53 7.42
C ALA A 37 6.27 9.93 7.62
N PRO A 38 7.29 10.06 8.49
CA PRO A 38 7.95 11.33 8.70
C PRO A 38 8.66 11.77 7.43
N ASN A 39 8.60 13.07 7.14
CA ASN A 39 9.26 13.66 6.00
C ASN A 39 9.87 15.02 6.36
N HIS A 40 10.82 15.48 5.53
CA HIS A 40 11.57 16.68 5.83
C HIS A 40 10.67 17.93 5.78
N GLY A 41 10.39 18.46 6.97
CA GLY A 41 9.58 19.67 7.16
C GLY A 41 8.07 19.45 7.03
N MET A 42 7.57 18.22 7.20
CA MET A 42 6.13 17.90 7.10
C MET A 42 5.50 18.41 5.80
N ARG A 43 6.26 18.35 4.70
CA ARG A 43 5.84 18.79 3.36
C ARG A 43 4.98 17.78 2.63
N GLU A 44 4.99 16.53 3.07
CA GLU A 44 4.15 15.45 2.53
C GLU A 44 4.18 15.43 0.98
N PRO A 45 5.39 15.39 0.36
CA PRO A 45 5.55 15.70 -1.06
C PRO A 45 5.03 14.58 -1.98
N TRP A 46 4.51 13.49 -1.44
CA TRP A 46 4.04 12.35 -2.20
C TRP A 46 2.80 12.67 -3.03
N ARG A 47 2.72 12.02 -4.19
CA ARG A 47 1.53 11.95 -5.03
C ARG A 47 1.33 10.49 -5.38
N VAL A 48 0.11 9.98 -5.18
CA VAL A 48 -0.23 8.59 -5.43
C VAL A 48 -1.30 8.54 -6.51
N VAL A 49 -1.05 7.76 -7.56
CA VAL A 49 -2.02 7.47 -8.61
C VAL A 49 -2.34 5.98 -8.55
N HIS A 50 -3.57 5.64 -8.16
CA HIS A 50 -4.06 4.28 -8.21
C HIS A 50 -4.62 3.98 -9.61
N VAL A 51 -4.06 2.96 -10.27
CA VAL A 51 -4.58 2.44 -11.54
C VAL A 51 -5.17 1.06 -11.27
N PRO A 52 -6.51 0.95 -11.12
CA PRO A 52 -7.13 -0.33 -10.85
C PRO A 52 -7.12 -1.20 -12.12
N LYS A 53 -7.07 -2.51 -11.93
CA LYS A 53 -6.84 -3.47 -13.02
C LYS A 53 -7.94 -3.45 -14.08
N ASP A 54 -9.17 -3.18 -13.69
CA ASP A 54 -10.34 -3.07 -14.56
C ASP A 54 -10.30 -1.83 -15.48
N ARG A 55 -9.36 -0.91 -15.23
CA ARG A 55 -9.13 0.30 -16.04
C ARG A 55 -7.83 0.25 -16.87
N LEU A 56 -7.18 -0.91 -16.94
CA LEU A 56 -6.06 -1.20 -17.86
C LEU A 56 -6.59 -1.78 -19.18
#